data_AF-A0A250IUK6-F1
#
_entry.id   AF-A0A250IUK6-F1
#
_cell.length_a   1.000
_cell.length_b   1.000
_cell.length_c   1.000
_cell.angle_alpha   90.00
_cell.angle_beta   90.00
_cell.angle_gamma   90.00
#
_symmetry.space_group_name_H-M   'P 1'
#
loop_
_entity.id
_entity.type
_entity.pdbx_description
1 polymer ?
#
loop_
_entity_poly.entity_id
_entity_poly.type
_entity_poly.pdbx_seq_one_letter_code
_entity_poly.pdbx_strand_id
1 'polypeptide(L)'
;MASRDVQLFPVEVQGQAETFFLLNVAQTVRCIDDAACEEVQLYTPADGRLDRVGEYHSVSGLRIDKTKVGDARVFRLWGWHPPIIVEGEIKEALERTGIVGGRFDEV
;
A
#
# COMPACT_ATOMS: atom_id res chain seq x y z
N MET A 1 -18.52 -9.06 8.76
CA MET A 1 -17.42 -10.01 8.51
C MET A 1 -16.14 -9.20 8.53
N ALA A 2 -15.14 -9.58 9.34
CA ALA A 2 -13.83 -8.94 9.24
C ALA A 2 -13.29 -9.19 7.83
N SER A 3 -12.91 -8.12 7.13
CA SER A 3 -12.29 -8.28 5.80
C SER A 3 -11.06 -9.17 5.97
N ARG A 4 -10.88 -10.19 5.11
CA ARG A 4 -9.68 -11.04 5.11
C ARG A 4 -8.41 -10.24 4.82
N ASP A 5 -8.58 -9.04 4.27
CA ASP A 5 -7.52 -8.17 3.79
C ASP A 5 -6.75 -7.50 4.93
N VAL A 6 -7.39 -7.34 6.10
CA VAL A 6 -6.85 -6.57 7.23
C VAL A 6 -6.95 -7.30 8.56
N GLN A 7 -5.94 -7.11 9.40
CA GLN A 7 -5.94 -7.52 10.80
C GLN A 7 -5.73 -6.29 11.68
N LEU A 8 -6.43 -6.24 12.80
CA LEU A 8 -6.34 -5.15 13.77
C LEU A 8 -5.82 -5.70 15.09
N PHE A 9 -4.69 -5.17 15.54
CA PHE A 9 -4.08 -5.53 16.82
C PHE A 9 -4.19 -4.35 17.78
N PRO A 10 -4.87 -4.48 18.93
CA PRO A 10 -4.96 -3.39 19.89
C PRO A 10 -3.58 -3.07 20.45
N VAL A 11 -3.26 -1.78 20.58
CA VAL A 11 -2.00 -1.28 21.12
C VAL A 11 -2.24 -0.06 22.00
N GLU A 12 -1.36 0.12 22.98
CA GLU A 12 -1.28 1.34 23.78
C GLU A 12 -0.27 2.30 23.14
N VAL A 13 -0.67 3.56 23.00
CA VAL A 13 0.21 4.63 22.49
C VAL A 13 0.52 5.56 23.65
N GLN A 14 1.81 5.73 23.96
CA GLN A 14 2.24 6.56 25.08
C GLN A 14 1.68 7.99 24.95
N GLY A 15 1.01 8.46 26.01
CA GLY A 15 0.41 9.79 26.06
C GLY A 15 -0.99 9.88 25.44
N GLN A 16 -1.55 8.79 24.94
CA GLN A 16 -2.93 8.70 24.48
C GLN A 16 -3.78 7.90 25.47
N ALA A 17 -5.01 8.35 25.72
CA ALA A 17 -5.93 7.67 26.62
C ALA A 17 -6.82 6.65 25.88
N GLU A 18 -7.09 6.86 24.58
CA GLU A 18 -7.86 5.94 23.77
C GLU A 18 -7.06 4.70 23.34
N THR A 19 -7.77 3.61 23.05
CA THR A 19 -7.18 2.41 22.42
C THR A 19 -6.91 2.66 20.94
N PHE A 20 -5.68 2.44 20.52
CA PHE A 20 -5.30 2.45 19.11
C PHE A 20 -5.18 1.03 18.59
N PHE A 21 -5.21 0.88 17.27
CA PHE A 21 -5.01 -0.40 16.61
C PHE A 21 -3.87 -0.30 15.60
N LEU A 22 -2.96 -1.26 15.64
CA LEU A 22 -2.05 -1.51 14.54
C LEU A 22 -2.83 -2.19 13.41
N LEU A 23 -2.96 -1.49 12.29
CA LEU A 23 -3.52 -2.02 11.06
C LEU A 23 -2.45 -2.81 10.30
N ASN A 24 -2.65 -4.12 10.19
CA ASN A 24 -1.85 -4.97 9.32
C ASN A 24 -2.64 -5.29 8.04
N VAL A 25 -2.12 -4.85 6.90
CA VAL A 25 -2.60 -5.24 5.57
C VAL A 25 -1.76 -6.42 5.11
N ALA A 26 -2.33 -7.62 5.21
CA ALA A 26 -1.60 -8.87 5.02
C ALA A 26 -1.52 -9.32 3.55
N GLN A 27 -2.47 -8.88 2.73
CA GLN A 27 -2.50 -9.24 1.32
C GLN A 27 -1.50 -8.43 0.51
N THR A 28 -0.68 -9.11 -0.29
CA THR A 28 0.27 -8.51 -1.21
C THR A 28 -0.05 -8.93 -2.63
N VAL A 29 -0.15 -7.97 -3.56
CA VAL A 29 -0.55 -8.22 -4.95
C VAL A 29 0.52 -7.68 -5.91
N ARG A 30 0.92 -8.51 -6.89
CA ARG A 30 1.86 -8.13 -7.94
C ARG A 30 1.11 -7.54 -9.15
N CYS A 31 0.72 -6.27 -9.03
CA CYS A 31 -0.11 -5.59 -10.02
C CYS A 31 0.41 -4.22 -10.46
N ILE A 32 1.64 -3.81 -10.13
CA ILE A 32 2.23 -2.59 -10.70
C ILE A 32 2.29 -2.76 -12.22
N ASP A 33 1.82 -1.75 -12.95
CA ASP A 33 1.96 -1.66 -14.39
C ASP A 33 3.18 -0.79 -14.70
N ASP A 34 4.34 -1.43 -14.77
CA ASP A 34 5.63 -0.75 -14.96
C ASP A 34 5.64 0.13 -16.23
N ALA A 35 4.88 -0.26 -17.27
CA ALA A 35 4.83 0.46 -18.54
C ALA A 35 3.90 1.68 -18.50
N ALA A 36 2.91 1.68 -17.61
CA ALA A 36 1.98 2.78 -17.44
C ALA A 36 2.42 3.79 -16.36
N CYS A 37 3.34 3.41 -15.48
CA CYS A 37 3.94 4.33 -14.52
C CYS A 37 4.74 5.43 -15.23
N GLU A 38 4.84 6.60 -14.59
CA GLU A 38 5.65 7.70 -15.13
C GLU A 38 7.15 7.35 -15.12
N GLU A 39 7.62 6.75 -14.02
CA GLU A 39 8.99 6.25 -13.91
C GLU A 39 9.06 5.06 -12.98
N VAL A 40 9.83 4.04 -13.37
CA VAL A 40 10.20 2.90 -12.53
C VAL A 40 11.71 2.76 -12.52
N GLN A 41 12.29 2.82 -11.33
CA GLN A 41 13.70 2.55 -11.11
C GLN A 41 13.85 1.26 -10.32
N LEU A 42 14.67 0.35 -10.81
CA LEU A 42 15.08 -0.85 -10.09
C LEU A 42 16.50 -0.66 -9.57
N TYR A 43 16.82 -1.32 -8.46
CA TYR A 43 18.20 -1.39 -8.01
C TYR A 43 19.07 -2.07 -9.07
N THR A 44 20.18 -1.44 -9.39
CA THR A 44 21.24 -1.95 -10.26
C THR A 44 22.46 -2.34 -9.43
N PRO A 45 23.42 -3.11 -9.99
CA PRO A 45 24.67 -3.39 -9.31
C PRO A 45 25.46 -2.13 -8.92
N ALA A 46 25.29 -1.02 -9.65
CA ALA A 46 25.98 0.24 -9.40
C ALA A 46 25.52 0.93 -8.11
N ASP A 47 24.32 0.61 -7.61
CA ASP A 47 23.74 1.20 -6.39
C ASP A 47 24.35 0.61 -5.10
N GLY A 48 25.28 -0.35 -5.21
CA GLY A 48 25.98 -0.96 -4.07
C GLY A 48 25.10 -1.88 -3.21
N ARG A 49 23.86 -2.12 -3.62
CA ARG A 49 22.86 -2.99 -2.95
C ARG A 49 22.66 -4.27 -3.75
N LEU A 50 23.71 -5.10 -3.82
CA LEU A 50 23.70 -6.36 -4.57
C LEU A 50 22.58 -7.31 -4.10
N ASP A 51 22.20 -7.23 -2.82
CA ASP A 51 21.10 -7.98 -2.21
C ASP A 51 19.71 -7.62 -2.75
N ARG A 52 19.58 -6.46 -3.41
CA ARG A 52 18.30 -5.92 -3.88
C ARG A 52 18.22 -5.72 -5.38
N VAL A 53 19.25 -6.11 -6.14
CA VAL A 53 19.28 -5.90 -7.60
C VAL A 53 18.05 -6.50 -8.25
N GLY A 54 17.34 -5.68 -9.04
CA GLY A 54 16.07 -6.05 -9.68
C GLY A 54 14.82 -5.79 -8.84
N GLU A 55 14.94 -5.40 -7.57
CA GLU A 55 13.82 -4.89 -6.76
C GLU A 55 13.52 -3.43 -7.09
N TYR A 56 12.29 -2.99 -6.83
CA TYR A 56 11.92 -1.58 -6.94
C TYR A 56 12.75 -0.70 -6.00
N HIS A 57 13.40 0.29 -6.58
CA HIS A 57 14.12 1.36 -5.90
C HIS A 57 13.25 2.61 -5.75
N SER A 58 12.57 3.00 -6.83
CA SER A 58 11.65 4.14 -6.86
C SER A 58 10.55 3.91 -7.89
N VAL A 59 9.34 4.42 -7.60
CA VAL A 59 8.20 4.42 -8.52
C VAL A 59 7.55 5.80 -8.47
N SER A 60 7.48 6.48 -9.62
CA SER A 60 6.81 7.77 -9.81
C SER A 60 5.57 7.57 -10.68
N GLY A 61 4.51 8.35 -10.41
CA GLY A 61 3.25 8.26 -11.16
C GLY A 61 2.66 6.84 -11.16
N LEU A 62 2.60 6.20 -9.99
CA LEU A 62 2.19 4.82 -9.81
C LEU A 62 0.89 4.49 -10.56
N ARG A 63 0.94 3.46 -11.41
CA ARG A 63 -0.20 2.84 -12.07
C ARG A 63 -0.25 1.36 -11.78
N ILE A 64 -1.47 0.82 -11.67
CA ILE A 64 -1.70 -0.61 -11.46
C ILE A 64 -2.54 -1.22 -12.57
N ASP A 65 -2.23 -2.46 -12.91
CA ASP A 65 -3.05 -3.31 -13.77
C ASP A 65 -4.21 -3.89 -12.95
N LYS A 66 -5.38 -3.26 -13.07
CA LYS A 66 -6.61 -3.65 -12.35
C LYS A 66 -7.04 -5.09 -12.64
N THR A 67 -6.66 -5.67 -13.77
CA THR A 67 -6.99 -7.07 -14.10
C THR A 67 -6.24 -8.08 -13.22
N LYS A 68 -5.12 -7.66 -12.61
CA LYS A 68 -4.31 -8.47 -11.69
C LYS A 68 -4.72 -8.33 -10.22
N VAL A 69 -5.61 -7.38 -9.89
CA VAL A 69 -6.02 -7.09 -8.51
C VAL A 69 -6.95 -8.18 -7.94
N GLY A 70 -7.75 -8.81 -8.79
CA GLY A 70 -8.73 -9.81 -8.35
C GLY A 70 -9.84 -9.19 -7.51
N ASP A 71 -10.16 -9.82 -6.38
CA ASP A 71 -11.19 -9.40 -5.42
C ASP A 71 -10.62 -8.58 -4.24
N ALA A 72 -9.34 -8.21 -4.29
CA ALA A 72 -8.66 -7.46 -3.23
C ALA A 72 -9.27 -6.06 -3.05
N ARG A 73 -9.72 -5.74 -1.85
CA ARG A 73 -10.24 -4.40 -1.53
C ARG A 73 -9.23 -3.54 -0.77
N VAL A 74 -8.36 -4.16 0.01
CA VAL A 74 -7.22 -3.53 0.68
C VAL A 74 -5.97 -4.40 0.51
N PHE A 75 -4.87 -3.87 0.00
CA PHE A 75 -3.66 -4.66 -0.21
C PHE A 75 -2.40 -3.81 -0.29
N ARG A 76 -1.24 -4.48 -0.21
CA ARG A 76 0.08 -3.91 -0.48
C ARG A 76 0.56 -4.31 -1.88
N LEU A 77 1.33 -3.45 -2.51
CA LEU A 77 2.01 -3.83 -3.76
C LEU A 77 3.16 -4.79 -3.44
N TRP A 78 3.34 -5.77 -4.32
CA TRP A 78 4.50 -6.63 -4.31
C TRP A 78 5.74 -5.84 -4.73
N GLY A 79 6.83 -5.94 -3.95
CA GLY A 79 8.12 -5.34 -4.28
C GLY A 79 8.26 -3.83 -4.02
N TRP A 80 7.16 -3.09 -3.85
CA TRP A 80 7.15 -1.66 -3.51
C TRP A 80 6.19 -1.35 -2.36
N HIS A 81 6.70 -1.33 -1.14
CA HIS A 81 5.86 -1.32 0.07
C HIS A 81 5.30 0.02 0.61
N PRO A 82 5.73 1.23 0.18
CA PRO A 82 5.23 2.47 0.77
C PRO A 82 3.70 2.67 0.72
N PRO A 83 3.00 2.43 -0.42
CA PRO A 83 1.55 2.66 -0.47
C PRO A 83 0.75 1.46 0.07
N ILE A 84 -0.40 1.78 0.67
CA ILE A 84 -1.50 0.83 0.89
C ILE A 84 -2.56 1.16 -0.17
N ILE A 85 -2.95 0.16 -0.96
CA ILE A 85 -3.99 0.32 -1.97
C ILE A 85 -5.32 -0.03 -1.34
N VAL A 86 -6.31 0.84 -1.55
CA VAL A 86 -7.69 0.67 -1.09
C VAL A 86 -8.65 0.87 -2.26
N GLU A 87 -9.74 0.13 -2.27
CA GLU A 87 -10.85 0.38 -3.19
C GLU A 87 -11.49 1.75 -2.92
N GLY A 88 -12.02 2.38 -3.97
CA GLY A 88 -12.63 3.72 -3.89
C GLY A 88 -13.72 3.85 -2.82
N GLU A 89 -14.58 2.85 -2.66
CA GLU A 89 -15.64 2.87 -1.63
C GLU A 89 -15.06 2.95 -0.20
N ILE A 90 -13.93 2.28 0.05
CA ILE A 90 -13.26 2.33 1.36
C ILE A 90 -12.65 3.71 1.60
N LYS A 91 -12.01 4.30 0.58
CA LYS A 91 -11.50 5.67 0.63
C LYS A 91 -12.63 6.67 0.96
N GLU A 92 -13.76 6.58 0.27
CA GLU A 92 -14.93 7.43 0.51
C GLU A 92 -15.52 7.24 1.92
N ALA A 93 -15.53 6.00 2.43
CA ALA A 93 -15.96 5.74 3.80
C ALA A 93 -15.01 6.39 4.82
N LEU A 94 -13.69 6.25 4.64
CA LEU A 94 -12.68 6.87 5.53
C LEU A 94 -12.83 8.39 5.57
N GLU A 95 -13.00 9.03 4.43
CA GLU A 95 -13.22 10.48 4.36
C GLU A 95 -14.52 10.91 5.04
N ARG A 96 -15.63 10.22 4.79
CA ARG A 96 -16.92 10.52 5.44
C ARG A 96 -16.87 10.34 6.96
N THR A 97 -16.04 9.42 7.46
CA THR A 97 -15.84 9.22 8.90
C THR A 97 -14.91 10.24 9.54
N GLY A 98 -14.30 11.13 8.75
CA GLY A 98 -13.43 12.20 9.25
C GLY A 98 -12.01 11.74 9.56
N ILE A 99 -11.42 10.86 8.74
CA ILE A 99 -10.01 10.49 8.87
C ILE A 99 -9.11 11.74 8.90
N VAL A 100 -8.12 11.73 9.77
CA VAL A 100 -7.12 12.79 9.88
C VAL A 100 -5.76 12.31 9.37
N GLY A 101 -5.00 13.20 8.72
CA GLY A 101 -3.65 12.91 8.23
C GLY A 101 -3.55 11.96 7.03
N GLY A 102 -4.68 11.50 6.49
CA GLY A 102 -4.72 10.66 5.29
C GLY A 102 -4.48 11.48 4.01
N ARG A 103 -3.64 10.94 3.12
CA ARG A 103 -3.48 11.42 1.75
C ARG A 103 -3.87 10.28 0.80
N PHE A 104 -4.70 10.58 -0.17
CA PHE A 104 -5.13 9.63 -1.20
C PHE A 104 -4.74 10.16 -2.57
N ASP A 105 -4.07 9.32 -3.36
CA ASP A 105 -3.74 9.58 -4.75
C ASP A 105 -4.34 8.43 -5.58
N GLU A 106 -4.96 8.73 -6.73
CA GLU A 106 -5.54 7.72 -7.61
C GLU A 106 -4.44 7.02 -8.42
N VAL A 107 -4.54 5.69 -8.52
CA VAL A 107 -3.57 4.81 -9.19
C VAL A 107 -4.18 3.94 -10.27
#